data_AF-A0A7V1IHN9-F1
#
_entry.id   AF-A0A7V1IHN9-F1
#
_cell.length_a   1.000
_cell.length_b   1.000
_cell.length_c   1.000
_cell.angle_alpha   90.00
_cell.angle_beta   90.00
_cell.angle_gamma   90.00
#
_symmetry.space_group_name_H-M   'P 1'
#
loop_
_entity.id
_entity.type
_entity.pdbx_description
1 polymer ?
#
loop_
_entity_poly.entity_id
_entity_poly.type
_entity_poly.pdbx_seq_one_letter_code
_entity_poly.pdbx_strand_id
1 'polypeptide(L)'
;MRKPRIAIDLPDPSRAHGAWVQFFCSAAAGAMLGGRGGIEIPLLVGSGFAGAFLVGAALAVGLHRKARRFAGGLALTVAGPAGALLLGADPSFLVVAGATLAPALGAVWLAKRRGILSRATLLAATAAVVAVAPASALAGGASWTAAAVLFALLWPVFSWRGIRISARLEGSGSWDRAALRRSGLREAAIAAAWTVVAVFVCS
;
A
#
# COMPACT_ATOMS: atom_id res chain seq x y z
N MET A 1 12.17 -9.70 -41.73
CA MET A 1 11.30 -8.64 -41.17
C MET A 1 11.02 -8.94 -39.71
N ARG A 2 11.62 -8.19 -38.77
CA ARG A 2 11.32 -8.32 -37.33
C ARG A 2 9.96 -7.66 -37.07
N LYS A 3 8.97 -8.43 -36.60
CA LYS A 3 7.70 -7.88 -36.09
C LYS A 3 8.03 -6.80 -35.05
N PRO A 4 7.47 -5.58 -35.15
CA PRO A 4 7.58 -4.61 -34.07
C PRO A 4 6.89 -5.22 -32.85
N ARG A 5 7.67 -5.58 -31.83
CA ARG A 5 7.12 -5.84 -30.50
C ARG A 5 6.56 -4.50 -30.03
N ILE A 6 5.24 -4.33 -30.13
CA ILE A 6 4.55 -3.33 -29.32
C ILE A 6 4.92 -3.70 -27.88
N ALA A 7 5.84 -2.93 -27.29
CA ALA A 7 6.16 -3.06 -25.89
C ALA A 7 4.87 -2.71 -25.15
N ILE A 8 4.09 -3.73 -24.79
CA ILE A 8 2.99 -3.55 -23.85
C ILE A 8 3.70 -3.11 -22.56
N ASP A 9 3.69 -1.81 -22.30
CA ASP A 9 4.22 -1.26 -21.06
C ASP A 9 3.57 -2.01 -19.92
N LEU A 10 4.38 -2.67 -19.09
CA LEU A 10 3.90 -3.35 -17.89
C LEU A 10 3.06 -2.34 -17.09
N PRO A 11 1.83 -2.71 -16.67
CA PRO A 11 0.94 -1.79 -15.98
C PRO A 11 1.63 -1.23 -14.74
N ASP A 12 1.86 0.07 -14.69
CA ASP A 12 2.62 0.73 -13.64
C ASP A 12 1.84 0.70 -12.31
N PRO A 13 2.32 0.01 -11.24
CA PRO A 13 1.61 -0.08 -9.97
C PRO A 13 1.34 1.29 -9.34
N SER A 14 2.23 2.27 -9.57
CA SER A 14 2.05 3.63 -9.04
C SER A 14 0.92 4.41 -9.73
N ARG A 15 0.42 3.92 -10.87
CA ARG A 15 -0.76 4.46 -11.56
C ARG A 15 -2.04 3.72 -11.20
N ALA A 16 -1.96 2.62 -10.46
CA ALA A 16 -3.12 1.84 -10.05
C ALA A 16 -3.84 2.55 -8.89
N HIS A 17 -4.94 3.25 -9.21
CA HIS A 17 -5.73 4.00 -8.23
C HIS A 17 -6.17 3.12 -7.04
N GLY A 18 -6.49 1.84 -7.28
CA GLY A 18 -6.87 0.90 -6.21
C GLY A 18 -5.78 0.66 -5.17
N ALA A 19 -4.50 0.66 -5.56
CA ALA A 19 -3.38 0.50 -4.62
C ALA A 19 -3.24 1.71 -3.70
N TRP A 20 -3.42 2.92 -4.25
CA TRP A 20 -3.42 4.16 -3.47
C TRP A 20 -4.59 4.26 -2.50
N VAL A 21 -5.79 3.83 -2.91
CA VAL A 21 -6.95 3.75 -2.02
C VAL A 21 -6.65 2.86 -0.81
N GLN A 22 -6.11 1.65 -1.04
CA GLN A 22 -5.73 0.76 0.06
C GLN A 22 -4.68 1.40 0.97
N PHE A 23 -3.66 2.02 0.37
CA PHE A 23 -2.62 2.72 1.10
C PHE A 23 -3.16 3.85 1.98
N PHE A 24 -3.96 4.77 1.43
CA PHE A 24 -4.50 5.89 2.19
C PHE A 24 -5.46 5.43 3.27
N CYS A 25 -6.30 4.42 2.99
CA CYS A 25 -7.15 3.81 4.00
C CYS A 25 -6.33 3.19 5.14
N SER A 26 -5.26 2.45 4.83
CA SER A 26 -4.38 1.87 5.86
C SER A 26 -3.65 2.94 6.68
N ALA A 27 -3.10 3.97 6.04
CA ALA A 27 -2.45 5.08 6.73
C ALA A 27 -3.43 5.85 7.64
N ALA A 28 -4.64 6.15 7.12
CA ALA A 28 -5.69 6.80 7.90
C ALA A 28 -6.14 5.93 9.08
N ALA A 29 -6.28 4.62 8.89
CA ALA A 29 -6.63 3.69 9.96
C ALA A 29 -5.62 3.74 11.12
N GLY A 30 -4.33 3.69 10.77
CA GLY A 30 -3.25 3.78 11.75
C GLY A 30 -3.21 5.13 12.45
N ALA A 31 -3.40 6.22 11.70
CA ALA A 31 -3.46 7.57 12.27
C ALA A 31 -4.65 7.79 13.20
N MET A 32 -5.82 7.24 12.88
CA MET A 32 -7.00 7.32 13.74
C MET A 32 -6.83 6.48 15.02
N LEU A 33 -6.21 5.30 14.92
CA LEU A 33 -6.01 4.42 16.07
C LEU A 33 -4.91 4.94 17.02
N GLY A 34 -3.79 5.41 16.46
CA GLY A 34 -2.63 5.90 17.24
C GLY A 34 -2.69 7.39 17.57
N GLY A 35 -3.43 8.22 16.85
CA GLY A 35 -3.35 9.68 16.93
C GLY A 35 -4.03 10.34 18.13
N ARG A 36 -4.15 9.67 19.29
CA ARG A 36 -4.82 10.22 20.48
C ARG A 36 -4.17 11.53 21.01
N GLY A 37 -2.93 11.81 20.63
CA GLY A 37 -2.21 13.06 20.94
C GLY A 37 -1.80 13.91 19.74
N GLY A 38 -2.26 13.57 18.52
CA GLY A 38 -1.85 14.23 17.27
C GLY A 38 -1.72 13.23 16.12
N ILE A 39 -2.13 13.63 14.90
CA ILE A 39 -2.11 12.77 13.70
C ILE A 39 -0.80 12.88 12.91
N GLU A 40 0.03 13.86 13.24
CA GLU A 40 1.24 14.23 12.49
C GLU A 40 2.26 13.09 12.47
N ILE A 41 2.54 12.50 13.63
CA ILE A 41 3.51 11.40 13.78
C ILE A 41 3.08 10.16 12.95
N PRO A 42 1.85 9.63 13.12
CA PRO A 42 1.36 8.55 12.27
C PRO A 42 1.40 8.87 10.77
N LEU A 43 1.07 10.09 10.36
CA LEU A 43 1.09 10.51 8.95
C LEU A 43 2.52 10.59 8.38
N LEU A 44 3.49 11.02 9.18
CA LEU A 44 4.91 11.02 8.79
C LEU A 44 5.43 9.60 8.57
N VAL A 45 5.09 8.65 9.44
CA VAL A 45 5.40 7.23 9.22
C VAL A 45 4.70 6.71 7.97
N GLY A 46 3.41 7.00 7.82
CA GLY A 46 2.65 6.69 6.60
C GLY A 46 3.35 7.19 5.34
N SER A 47 3.82 8.43 5.32
CA SER A 47 4.54 9.01 4.19
C SER A 47 5.80 8.19 3.83
N GLY A 48 6.53 7.70 4.83
CA GLY A 48 7.67 6.81 4.61
C GLY A 48 7.31 5.55 3.83
N PHE A 49 6.19 4.92 4.17
CA PHE A 49 5.70 3.77 3.41
C PHE A 49 5.17 4.16 2.03
N ALA A 50 4.63 5.37 1.83
CA ALA A 50 4.30 5.87 0.48
C ALA A 50 5.58 5.92 -0.38
N GLY A 51 6.69 6.36 0.22
CA GLY A 51 8.01 6.34 -0.39
C GLY A 51 8.45 4.92 -0.76
N ALA A 52 8.31 3.97 0.17
CA ALA A 52 8.66 2.57 -0.05
C ALA A 52 7.81 1.92 -1.15
N PHE A 53 6.52 2.28 -1.22
CA PHE A 53 5.62 1.86 -2.30
C PHE A 53 6.09 2.40 -3.66
N LEU A 54 6.47 3.68 -3.75
CA LEU A 54 7.02 4.27 -4.98
C LEU A 54 8.33 3.60 -5.42
N VAL A 55 9.21 3.29 -4.48
CA VAL A 55 10.44 2.53 -4.72
C VAL A 55 10.12 1.15 -5.26
N GLY A 56 9.22 0.40 -4.61
CA GLY A 56 8.79 -0.93 -5.05
C GLY A 56 8.16 -0.91 -6.44
N ALA A 57 7.29 0.06 -6.72
CA ALA A 57 6.68 0.24 -8.04
C ALA A 57 7.72 0.55 -9.13
N ALA A 58 8.69 1.42 -8.85
CA ALA A 58 9.79 1.72 -9.76
C ALA A 58 10.67 0.49 -10.02
N LEU A 59 10.97 -0.31 -8.99
CA LEU A 59 11.74 -1.54 -9.12
C LEU A 59 11.00 -2.62 -9.91
N ALA A 60 9.68 -2.73 -9.76
CA ALA A 60 8.84 -3.69 -10.47
C ALA A 60 8.78 -3.41 -11.99
N VAL A 61 8.71 -2.13 -12.38
CA VAL A 61 8.65 -1.70 -13.79
C VAL A 61 10.03 -1.54 -14.43
N GLY A 62 11.06 -1.23 -13.63
CA GLY A 62 12.43 -1.04 -14.08
C GLY A 62 12.98 0.35 -13.71
N LEU A 63 14.07 0.37 -12.95
CA LEU A 63 14.66 1.57 -12.34
C LEU A 63 14.98 2.68 -13.36
N HIS A 64 15.60 2.31 -14.49
CA HIS A 64 16.00 3.25 -15.54
C HIS A 64 14.81 4.05 -16.11
N ARG A 65 13.59 3.49 -16.10
CA ARG A 65 12.39 4.17 -16.61
C ARG A 65 11.79 5.14 -15.61
N LYS A 66 12.12 5.00 -14.32
CA LYS A 66 11.45 5.67 -13.20
C LYS A 66 12.42 6.24 -12.16
N ALA A 67 13.66 6.57 -12.56
CA ALA A 67 14.73 7.00 -11.66
C ALA A 67 14.32 8.15 -10.72
N ARG A 68 13.61 9.17 -11.24
CA ARG A 68 13.09 10.28 -10.42
C ARG A 68 12.11 9.82 -9.34
N ARG A 69 11.22 8.87 -9.65
CA ARG A 69 10.26 8.33 -8.68
C ARG A 69 10.93 7.45 -7.65
N PHE A 70 11.95 6.70 -8.05
CA PHE A 70 12.76 5.94 -7.12
C PHE A 70 13.49 6.87 -6.14
N ALA A 71 14.16 7.91 -6.64
CA ALA A 71 14.88 8.86 -5.80
C ALA A 71 13.93 9.62 -4.85
N GLY A 72 12.81 10.14 -5.36
CA GLY A 72 11.80 10.78 -4.52
C GLY A 72 11.16 9.84 -3.52
N GLY A 73 10.88 8.59 -3.92
CA GLY A 73 10.39 7.55 -3.03
C GLY A 73 11.38 7.23 -1.93
N LEU A 74 12.66 7.05 -2.25
CA LEU A 74 13.72 6.79 -1.28
C LEU A 74 13.88 7.94 -0.28
N ALA A 75 13.89 9.18 -0.77
CA ALA A 75 13.93 10.36 0.09
C ALA A 75 12.77 10.37 1.08
N LEU A 76 11.54 10.06 0.62
CA LEU A 76 10.37 10.02 1.47
C LEU A 76 10.42 8.86 2.48
N THR A 77 10.88 7.67 2.07
CA THR A 77 11.07 6.50 2.94
C THR A 77 12.00 6.78 4.12
N VAL A 78 13.00 7.64 3.93
CA VAL A 78 13.94 8.03 4.98
C VAL A 78 13.41 9.21 5.79
N ALA A 79 13.00 10.29 5.11
CA ALA A 79 12.64 11.55 5.75
C ALA A 79 11.37 11.44 6.61
N GLY A 80 10.37 10.66 6.18
CA GLY A 80 9.12 10.47 6.95
C GLY A 80 9.37 9.85 8.32
N PRO A 81 9.92 8.62 8.40
CA PRO A 81 10.25 7.96 9.67
C PRO A 81 11.26 8.73 10.51
N ALA A 82 12.28 9.34 9.89
CA ALA A 82 13.24 10.19 10.61
C ALA A 82 12.54 11.39 11.25
N GLY A 83 11.67 12.09 10.52
CA GLY A 83 10.86 13.19 11.04
C GLY A 83 9.93 12.74 12.16
N ALA A 84 9.28 11.58 12.02
CA ALA A 84 8.43 11.02 13.07
C ALA A 84 9.22 10.76 14.37
N LEU A 85 10.41 10.15 14.26
CA LEU A 85 11.28 9.91 15.41
C LEU A 85 11.75 11.22 16.07
N LEU A 86 12.07 12.24 15.28
CA LEU A 86 12.42 13.57 15.80
C LEU A 86 11.26 14.24 16.55
N LEU A 87 10.01 13.90 16.21
CA LEU A 87 8.81 14.35 16.92
C LEU A 87 8.39 13.43 18.08
N GLY A 88 9.19 12.40 18.41
CA GLY A 88 8.93 11.52 19.56
C GLY A 88 8.07 10.30 19.25
N ALA A 89 8.04 9.83 18.00
CA ALA A 89 7.38 8.56 17.65
C ALA A 89 7.95 7.37 18.43
N ASP A 90 7.09 6.43 18.82
CA ASP A 90 7.52 5.15 19.41
C ASP A 90 8.31 4.33 18.37
N PRO A 91 9.59 3.99 18.60
CA PRO A 91 10.42 3.28 17.63
C PRO A 91 9.94 1.85 17.31
N SER A 92 8.98 1.31 18.06
CA SER A 92 8.33 0.02 17.81
C SER A 92 7.78 -0.12 16.39
N PHE A 93 7.39 0.98 15.73
CA PHE A 93 6.95 0.94 14.34
C PHE A 93 8.03 0.42 13.37
N LEU A 94 9.33 0.57 13.71
CA LEU A 94 10.45 0.10 12.88
C LEU A 94 10.48 -1.42 12.77
N VAL A 95 10.01 -2.14 13.79
CA VAL A 95 9.89 -3.60 13.75
C VAL A 95 8.87 -4.02 12.69
N VAL A 96 7.72 -3.33 12.63
CA VAL A 96 6.72 -3.56 11.59
C VAL A 96 7.26 -3.16 10.21
N ALA A 97 7.92 -2.01 10.10
CA ALA A 97 8.53 -1.57 8.84
C ALA A 97 9.56 -2.58 8.33
N GLY A 98 10.42 -3.12 9.21
CA GLY A 98 11.37 -4.18 8.89
C GLY A 98 10.70 -5.47 8.44
N ALA A 99 9.69 -5.94 9.18
CA ALA A 99 8.91 -7.13 8.80
C ALA A 99 8.21 -6.97 7.43
N THR A 100 7.83 -5.74 7.08
CA THR A 100 7.16 -5.42 5.81
C THR A 100 8.07 -5.55 4.59
N LEU A 101 9.40 -5.54 4.77
CA LEU A 101 10.34 -5.70 3.66
C LEU A 101 10.16 -7.04 2.94
N ALA A 102 9.88 -8.12 3.66
CA ALA A 102 9.67 -9.44 3.07
C ALA A 102 8.48 -9.47 2.08
N PRO A 103 7.24 -9.08 2.45
CA PRO A 103 6.14 -9.01 1.49
C PRO A 103 6.38 -7.96 0.40
N ALA A 104 7.03 -6.82 0.68
CA ALA A 104 7.30 -5.80 -0.33
C ALA A 104 8.27 -6.30 -1.42
N LEU A 105 9.41 -6.88 -1.03
CA LEU A 105 10.38 -7.47 -1.96
C LEU A 105 9.80 -8.69 -2.67
N GLY A 106 9.03 -9.52 -1.95
CA GLY A 106 8.29 -10.64 -2.51
C GLY A 106 7.32 -10.19 -3.61
N ALA A 107 6.59 -9.09 -3.39
CA ALA A 107 5.70 -8.52 -4.39
C ALA A 107 6.45 -8.04 -5.64
N VAL A 108 7.59 -7.34 -5.47
CA VAL A 108 8.43 -6.91 -6.60
C VAL A 108 8.96 -8.09 -7.40
N TRP A 109 9.44 -9.14 -6.72
CA TRP A 109 9.94 -10.35 -7.36
C TRP A 109 8.83 -11.11 -8.09
N LEU A 110 7.67 -11.31 -7.44
CA LEU A 110 6.50 -11.96 -8.02
C LEU A 110 5.96 -11.16 -9.22
N ALA A 111 5.91 -9.83 -9.13
CA ALA A 111 5.50 -8.97 -10.23
C ALA A 111 6.35 -9.18 -11.48
N LYS A 112 7.67 -9.31 -11.31
CA LYS A 112 8.61 -9.56 -12.41
C LYS A 112 8.47 -10.97 -13.01
N ARG A 113 8.13 -11.97 -12.20
CA ARG A 113 8.06 -13.38 -12.64
C ARG A 113 6.69 -13.81 -13.16
N ARG A 114 5.63 -13.34 -12.52
CA ARG A 114 4.25 -13.80 -12.71
C ARG A 114 3.30 -12.69 -13.17
N GLY A 115 3.78 -11.46 -13.28
CA GLY A 115 2.97 -10.30 -13.62
C GLY A 115 2.28 -9.67 -12.43
N ILE A 116 1.99 -8.38 -12.56
CA ILE A 116 1.50 -7.49 -11.49
C ILE A 116 0.09 -7.87 -11.02
N LEU A 117 -0.71 -8.45 -11.91
CA LEU A 117 -2.09 -8.87 -11.63
C LEU A 117 -2.19 -10.31 -11.07
N SER A 118 -1.09 -11.05 -11.00
CA SER A 118 -1.12 -12.39 -10.42
C SER A 118 -1.55 -12.36 -8.96
N ARG A 119 -2.40 -13.32 -8.55
CA ARG A 119 -2.94 -13.40 -7.17
C ARG A 119 -1.85 -13.32 -6.11
N ALA A 120 -0.74 -14.05 -6.31
CA ALA A 120 0.38 -14.04 -5.38
C ALA A 120 1.02 -12.65 -5.23
N THR A 121 1.18 -11.92 -6.36
CA THR A 121 1.72 -10.55 -6.33
C THR A 121 0.78 -9.62 -5.58
N LEU A 122 -0.53 -9.72 -5.83
CA LEU A 122 -1.54 -8.89 -5.16
C LEU A 122 -1.58 -9.16 -3.66
N LEU A 123 -1.49 -10.42 -3.22
CA LEU A 123 -1.45 -10.77 -1.80
C LEU A 123 -0.23 -10.18 -1.09
N ALA A 124 0.96 -10.36 -1.68
CA ALA A 124 2.20 -9.83 -1.13
C ALA A 124 2.21 -8.29 -1.12
N ALA A 125 1.76 -7.66 -2.22
CA ALA A 125 1.66 -6.21 -2.31
C ALA A 125 0.66 -5.64 -1.30
N THR A 126 -0.49 -6.30 -1.14
CA THR A 126 -1.50 -5.86 -0.18
C THR A 126 -1.01 -6.02 1.25
N ALA A 127 -0.32 -7.12 1.59
CA ALA A 127 0.30 -7.28 2.91
C ALA A 127 1.28 -6.12 3.19
N ALA A 128 2.11 -5.77 2.19
CA ALA A 128 3.07 -4.68 2.33
C ALA A 128 2.39 -3.31 2.54
N VAL A 129 1.32 -3.04 1.78
CA VAL A 129 0.54 -1.79 1.88
C VAL A 129 -0.25 -1.72 3.19
N VAL A 130 -0.81 -2.84 3.65
CA VAL A 130 -1.63 -2.83 4.86
C VAL A 130 -0.78 -2.69 6.12
N ALA A 131 0.48 -3.11 6.11
CA ALA A 131 1.40 -2.93 7.23
C ALA A 131 1.68 -1.46 7.59
N VAL A 132 1.32 -0.52 6.71
CA VAL A 132 1.30 0.92 7.01
C VAL A 132 0.41 1.22 8.22
N ALA A 133 -0.73 0.51 8.34
CA ALA A 133 -1.69 0.73 9.40
C ALA A 133 -1.12 0.43 10.80
N PRO A 134 -0.65 -0.79 11.11
CA PRO A 134 -0.02 -1.08 12.39
C PRO A 134 1.22 -0.23 12.64
N ALA A 135 2.05 0.04 11.64
CA ALA A 135 3.24 0.88 11.82
C ALA A 135 2.86 2.32 12.23
N SER A 136 1.89 2.93 11.54
CA SER A 136 1.43 4.28 11.85
C SER A 136 0.71 4.35 13.20
N ALA A 137 -0.05 3.30 13.56
CA ALA A 137 -0.72 3.20 14.86
C ALA A 137 0.30 3.12 16.01
N LEU A 138 1.29 2.22 15.90
CA LEU A 138 2.36 2.07 16.89
C LEU A 138 3.15 3.36 17.05
N ALA A 139 3.49 4.03 15.95
CA ALA A 139 4.21 5.30 15.99
C ALA A 139 3.46 6.38 16.79
N GLY A 140 2.12 6.37 16.74
CA GLY A 140 1.26 7.23 17.55
C GLY A 140 1.04 6.77 19.00
N GLY A 141 1.57 5.60 19.38
CA GLY A 141 1.45 5.06 20.74
C GLY A 141 0.30 4.08 20.94
N ALA A 142 -0.29 3.52 19.87
CA ALA A 142 -1.21 2.40 20.01
C ALA A 142 -0.50 1.14 20.55
N SER A 143 -1.24 0.24 21.18
CA SER A 143 -0.68 -1.03 21.64
C SER A 143 -0.39 -1.99 20.48
N TRP A 144 0.59 -2.89 20.69
CA TRP A 144 0.89 -3.99 19.76
C TRP A 144 -0.32 -4.85 19.42
N THR A 145 -1.16 -5.14 20.41
CA THR A 145 -2.38 -5.93 20.21
C THR A 145 -3.34 -5.22 19.28
N ALA A 146 -3.62 -3.93 19.53
CA ALA A 146 -4.54 -3.15 18.69
C ALA A 146 -3.99 -3.02 17.25
N ALA A 147 -2.68 -2.77 17.10
CA ALA A 147 -2.01 -2.71 15.81
C ALA A 147 -2.09 -4.05 15.04
N ALA A 148 -1.83 -5.18 15.71
CA ALA A 148 -1.92 -6.51 15.12
C ALA A 148 -3.35 -6.86 14.69
N VAL A 149 -4.35 -6.55 15.51
CA VAL A 149 -5.77 -6.74 15.17
C VAL A 149 -6.13 -5.87 13.98
N LEU A 150 -5.67 -4.62 13.92
CA LEU A 150 -5.93 -3.72 12.79
C LEU A 150 -5.39 -4.31 11.48
N PHE A 151 -4.17 -4.84 11.49
CA PHE A 151 -3.61 -5.55 10.33
C PHE A 151 -4.46 -6.76 9.93
N ALA A 152 -4.83 -7.60 10.91
CA ALA A 152 -5.62 -8.81 10.69
C ALA A 152 -7.02 -8.52 10.11
N LEU A 153 -7.62 -7.38 10.45
CA LEU A 153 -8.91 -6.95 9.89
C LEU A 153 -8.77 -6.36 8.48
N LEU A 154 -7.73 -5.56 8.23
CA LEU A 154 -7.57 -4.88 6.94
C LEU A 154 -7.05 -5.81 5.84
N TRP A 155 -6.07 -6.66 6.14
CA TRP A 155 -5.34 -7.42 5.13
C TRP A 155 -6.23 -8.39 4.34
N PRO A 156 -7.10 -9.22 4.96
CA PRO A 156 -7.96 -10.15 4.22
C PRO A 156 -8.95 -9.44 3.30
N VAL A 157 -9.58 -8.36 3.77
CA VAL A 157 -10.57 -7.61 2.99
C VAL A 157 -9.92 -6.89 1.82
N PHE A 158 -8.78 -6.24 2.04
CA PHE A 158 -8.08 -5.55 0.94
C PHE A 158 -7.51 -6.54 -0.07
N SER A 159 -7.04 -7.70 0.39
CA SER A 159 -6.55 -8.78 -0.46
C SER A 159 -7.66 -9.36 -1.32
N TRP A 160 -8.80 -9.69 -0.71
CA TRP A 160 -9.99 -10.16 -1.41
C TRP A 160 -10.44 -9.16 -2.48
N ARG A 161 -10.47 -7.86 -2.14
CA ARG A 161 -10.81 -6.80 -3.10
C ARG A 161 -9.84 -6.74 -4.28
N GLY A 162 -8.54 -6.76 -4.01
CA GLY A 162 -7.51 -6.75 -5.06
C GLY A 162 -7.67 -7.93 -6.03
N ILE A 163 -7.85 -9.13 -5.49
CA ILE A 163 -8.05 -10.36 -6.28
C ILE A 163 -9.34 -10.29 -7.10
N ARG A 164 -10.44 -9.84 -6.50
CA ARG A 164 -11.74 -9.73 -7.18
C ARG A 164 -11.69 -8.72 -8.32
N ILE A 165 -11.03 -7.58 -8.12
CA ILE A 165 -10.86 -6.57 -9.16
C ILE A 165 -10.00 -7.14 -10.30
N SER A 166 -8.90 -7.83 -9.98
CA SER A 166 -8.05 -8.46 -10.99
C SER A 166 -8.82 -9.48 -11.84
N ALA A 167 -9.59 -10.36 -11.20
CA ALA A 167 -10.39 -11.37 -11.91
C ALA A 167 -11.43 -10.72 -12.85
N ARG A 168 -12.01 -9.58 -12.45
CA ARG A 168 -12.90 -8.81 -13.33
C ARG A 168 -12.13 -8.24 -14.52
N LEU A 169 -10.97 -7.63 -14.29
CA LEU A 169 -10.15 -7.02 -15.33
C LEU A 169 -9.67 -8.06 -16.36
N GLU A 170 -9.32 -9.27 -15.92
CA GLU A 170 -8.89 -10.39 -16.78
C GLU A 170 -10.04 -10.93 -17.64
N GLY A 171 -11.28 -10.93 -17.13
CA GLY A 171 -12.44 -11.53 -17.82
C GLY A 171 -13.14 -10.65 -18.85
N SER A 172 -12.77 -9.38 -18.97
CA SER A 172 -13.50 -8.36 -19.74
C SER A 172 -12.64 -7.78 -20.86
N GLY A 173 -13.00 -8.03 -22.12
CA GLY A 173 -12.23 -7.63 -23.30
C GLY A 173 -12.20 -6.12 -23.60
N SER A 174 -13.07 -5.32 -22.99
CA SER A 174 -13.02 -3.86 -23.08
C SER A 174 -13.68 -3.21 -21.85
N TRP A 175 -13.07 -2.13 -21.35
CA TRP A 175 -13.65 -1.31 -20.28
C TRP A 175 -13.77 0.13 -20.74
N ASP A 176 -14.97 0.68 -20.58
CA ASP A 176 -15.16 2.13 -20.65
C ASP A 176 -14.58 2.80 -19.39
N ARG A 177 -13.94 3.97 -19.59
CA ARG A 177 -13.39 4.79 -18.50
C ARG A 177 -14.46 5.15 -17.47
N ALA A 178 -15.70 5.41 -17.88
CA ALA A 178 -16.77 5.75 -16.95
C ALA A 178 -17.17 4.55 -16.06
N ALA A 179 -17.15 3.34 -16.60
CA ALA A 179 -17.37 2.10 -15.84
C ALA A 179 -16.23 1.85 -14.83
N LEU A 180 -14.97 2.06 -15.24
CA LEU A 180 -13.81 1.94 -14.36
C LEU A 180 -13.84 2.96 -13.22
N ARG A 181 -14.25 4.21 -13.48
CA ARG A 181 -14.40 5.25 -12.46
C ARG A 181 -15.46 4.88 -11.43
N ARG A 182 -16.65 4.45 -11.86
CA ARG A 182 -17.73 4.02 -10.95
C ARG A 182 -17.33 2.82 -10.11
N SER A 183 -16.67 1.83 -10.73
CA SER A 183 -16.12 0.68 -10.02
C SER A 183 -15.07 1.12 -8.99
N GLY A 184 -14.15 2.00 -9.37
CA GLY A 184 -13.12 2.55 -8.48
C GLY A 184 -13.68 3.31 -7.28
N LEU A 185 -14.70 4.16 -7.49
CA LEU A 185 -15.37 4.88 -6.41
C LEU A 185 -16.08 3.95 -5.43
N ARG A 186 -16.82 2.97 -5.95
CA ARG A 186 -17.48 1.96 -5.11
C ARG A 186 -16.47 1.20 -4.27
N GLU A 187 -15.37 0.80 -4.88
CA GLU A 187 -14.29 0.09 -4.21
C GLU A 187 -13.62 0.96 -3.14
N ALA A 188 -13.41 2.25 -3.41
CA ALA A 188 -12.93 3.20 -2.41
C ALA A 188 -13.89 3.39 -1.24
N ALA A 189 -15.20 3.48 -1.51
CA ALA A 189 -16.21 3.59 -0.46
C ALA A 189 -16.22 2.35 0.45
N ILE A 190 -16.12 1.15 -0.11
CA ILE A 190 -16.02 -0.10 0.66
C ILE A 190 -14.73 -0.11 1.50
N ALA A 191 -13.61 0.33 0.92
CA ALA A 191 -12.33 0.43 1.65
C ALA A 191 -12.44 1.36 2.87
N ALA A 192 -13.01 2.54 2.66
CA ALA A 192 -13.20 3.54 3.70
C ALA A 192 -14.18 3.05 4.78
N ALA A 193 -15.33 2.50 4.39
CA ALA A 193 -16.30 1.96 5.34
C ALA A 193 -15.69 0.84 6.19
N TRP A 194 -14.96 -0.10 5.57
CA TRP A 194 -14.29 -1.16 6.32
C TRP A 194 -13.18 -0.62 7.22
N THR A 195 -12.48 0.42 6.80
CA THR A 195 -11.46 1.09 7.61
C THR A 195 -12.06 1.65 8.90
N VAL A 196 -13.20 2.33 8.81
CA VAL A 196 -13.90 2.87 9.98
C VAL A 196 -14.31 1.75 10.94
N VAL A 197 -14.87 0.65 10.40
CA VAL A 197 -15.24 -0.52 11.22
C VAL A 197 -14.02 -1.14 11.89
N ALA A 198 -12.91 -1.32 11.15
CA ALA A 198 -11.70 -1.91 11.69
C ALA A 198 -11.09 -1.05 12.81
N VAL A 199 -11.02 0.27 12.63
CA VAL A 199 -10.55 1.20 13.67
C VAL A 199 -11.45 1.13 14.91
N PHE A 200 -12.77 1.12 14.74
CA PHE A 200 -13.72 1.03 15.85
C PHE A 200 -13.54 -0.25 16.67
N VAL A 201 -13.30 -1.40 16.02
CA VAL A 201 -13.04 -2.67 16.71
C VAL A 201 -11.71 -2.67 17.47
N CYS A 202 -10.74 -1.88 17.04
CA CYS A 202 -9.41 -1.82 17.66
C CYS A 202 -9.26 -0.74 18.75
N SER A 203 -10.23 0.17 18.89
CA SER A 203 -10.17 1.35 19.77
C SER A 203 -10.61 1.06 21.20
#